data_AF-A0A4P9W1A1-F1
#
_entry.id   AF-A0A4P9W1A1-F1
#
_cell.length_a   1.000
_cell.length_b   1.000
_cell.length_c   1.000
_cell.angle_alpha   90.00
_cell.angle_beta   90.00
_cell.angle_gamma   90.00
#
_symmetry.space_group_name_H-M   'P 1'
#
loop_
_entity.id
_entity.type
_entity.pdbx_description
1 polymer ?
#
loop_
_entity_poly.entity_id
_entity_poly.type
_entity_poly.pdbx_seq_one_letter_code
_entity_poly.pdbx_strand_id
1 'polypeptide(L)'
;MSGPPPNATDYFTSDSDLVATVFGASVWVFDIFALAVGLALRAFPPLKAKQIHLLIPALFGSICWWLGSLAATSAIRPYGIFQHCSFWGVWMQQSFGVELVIAFFRLVRLLMRGSRDLIQCKPTSGIGYHLTTLALCLPSIGLAVASLLSPSGDVLFHDDNTGLTLCTFDTTFKYVDIVFAGAGVIFLGVSGWIDFVFLRHIDVSFNEFKELRLGFVTALVALATFSGLNLAHSQRTVSYISLLAANVYFWTILGPPLFGRLFDREACEAKFWAGIAGSRGGTKDKVLEAVGNGSMVQMVDLAVQGNDGKQ
;
A
#
# COMPACT_ATOMS: atom_id res chain seq x y z
N MET A 1 6.82 -32.43 27.96
CA MET A 1 5.94 -33.44 27.34
C MET A 1 5.50 -32.90 25.99
N SER A 2 6.01 -33.42 24.88
CA SER A 2 5.59 -33.03 23.54
C SER A 2 4.47 -33.96 23.09
N GLY A 3 3.22 -33.52 23.19
CA GLY A 3 2.11 -34.21 22.54
C GLY A 3 2.29 -34.26 21.01
N PRO A 4 1.52 -35.08 20.29
CA PRO A 4 1.53 -35.07 18.84
C PRO A 4 1.21 -33.65 18.33
N PRO A 5 1.85 -33.20 17.23
CA PRO A 5 1.53 -31.90 16.64
C PRO A 5 0.05 -31.87 16.22
N PRO A 6 -0.65 -30.74 16.43
CA PRO A 6 -2.04 -30.60 16.01
C PRO A 6 -2.17 -30.72 14.49
N ASN A 7 -3.32 -31.22 14.01
CA ASN A 7 -3.59 -31.29 12.58
C ASN A 7 -3.80 -29.87 12.02
N ALA A 8 -3.55 -29.68 10.72
CA ALA A 8 -3.69 -28.37 10.07
C ALA A 8 -5.09 -27.75 10.23
N THR A 9 -6.14 -28.58 10.32
CA THR A 9 -7.52 -28.15 10.55
C THR A 9 -7.75 -27.59 11.95
N ASP A 10 -6.96 -28.03 12.93
CA ASP A 10 -7.13 -27.65 14.35
C ASP A 10 -6.69 -26.20 14.61
N TYR A 11 -5.97 -25.59 13.67
CA TYR A 11 -5.56 -24.19 13.73
C TYR A 11 -6.70 -23.20 13.44
N PHE A 12 -7.83 -23.65 12.92
CA PHE A 12 -8.95 -22.78 12.54
C PHE A 12 -10.11 -22.92 13.52
N THR A 13 -10.82 -21.83 13.74
CA THR A 13 -12.02 -21.81 14.59
C THR A 13 -13.24 -22.37 13.87
N SER A 14 -13.33 -22.17 12.54
CA SER A 14 -14.40 -22.70 11.70
C SER A 14 -13.92 -23.02 10.27
N ASP A 15 -14.61 -23.91 9.55
CA ASP A 15 -14.36 -24.20 8.13
C ASP A 15 -14.40 -22.95 7.26
N SER A 16 -15.29 -21.99 7.59
CA SER A 16 -15.36 -20.71 6.87
C SER A 16 -14.10 -19.87 7.05
N ASP A 17 -13.43 -19.97 8.20
CA ASP A 17 -12.20 -19.22 8.49
C ASP A 17 -10.99 -19.84 7.78
N LEU A 18 -10.99 -21.17 7.63
CA LEU A 18 -10.06 -21.87 6.75
C LEU A 18 -10.23 -21.41 5.30
N VAL A 19 -11.46 -21.40 4.77
CA VAL A 19 -11.75 -20.94 3.39
C VAL A 19 -11.31 -19.49 3.20
N ALA A 20 -11.64 -18.60 4.14
CA ALA A 20 -11.24 -17.19 4.12
C ALA A 20 -9.72 -17.02 4.04
N THR A 21 -9.00 -17.79 4.87
CA THR A 21 -7.55 -17.74 4.95
C THR A 21 -6.90 -18.28 3.67
N VAL A 22 -7.36 -19.42 3.16
CA VAL A 22 -6.84 -20.01 1.91
C VAL A 22 -7.11 -19.08 0.73
N PHE A 23 -8.31 -18.50 0.64
CA PHE A 23 -8.66 -17.53 -0.40
C PHE A 23 -7.75 -16.31 -0.33
N GLY A 24 -7.63 -15.68 0.84
CA GLY A 24 -6.78 -14.50 1.00
C GLY A 24 -5.30 -14.79 0.72
N ALA A 25 -4.78 -15.92 1.19
CA ALA A 25 -3.41 -16.35 0.89
C ALA A 25 -3.19 -16.55 -0.62
N SER A 26 -4.16 -17.12 -1.33
CA SER A 26 -4.10 -17.32 -2.79
C SER A 26 -4.04 -15.98 -3.52
N VAL A 27 -4.84 -15.00 -3.09
CA VAL A 27 -4.82 -13.63 -3.62
C VAL A 27 -3.46 -12.97 -3.40
N TRP A 28 -2.88 -13.08 -2.20
CA TRP A 28 -1.55 -12.51 -1.93
C TRP A 28 -0.43 -13.17 -2.75
N VAL A 29 -0.49 -14.49 -2.95
CA VAL A 29 0.47 -15.18 -3.83
C VAL A 29 0.37 -14.67 -5.26
N PHE A 30 -0.86 -14.42 -5.74
CA PHE A 30 -1.09 -13.83 -7.06
C PHE A 30 -0.54 -12.40 -7.16
N ASP A 31 -0.75 -11.56 -6.13
CA ASP A 31 -0.20 -10.21 -6.08
C ASP A 31 1.34 -10.19 -6.05
N ILE A 32 1.96 -11.08 -5.27
CA ILE A 32 3.42 -11.24 -5.22
C ILE A 32 3.95 -11.65 -6.60
N PHE A 33 3.28 -12.59 -7.26
CA PHE A 33 3.66 -13.00 -8.62
C PHE A 33 3.52 -11.85 -9.61
N ALA A 34 2.40 -11.11 -9.59
CA ALA A 34 2.18 -9.95 -10.45
C ALA A 34 3.24 -8.87 -10.23
N LEU A 35 3.60 -8.60 -8.96
CA LEU A 35 4.67 -7.67 -8.61
C LEU A 35 6.02 -8.13 -9.13
N ALA A 36 6.36 -9.42 -8.98
CA ALA A 36 7.60 -9.99 -9.49
C ALA A 36 7.69 -9.87 -11.02
N VAL A 37 6.61 -10.15 -11.76
CA VAL A 37 6.54 -9.93 -13.21
C VAL A 37 6.70 -8.44 -13.54
N GLY A 38 6.03 -7.55 -12.81
CA GLY A 38 6.18 -6.10 -12.98
C GLY A 38 7.62 -5.62 -12.77
N LEU A 39 8.32 -6.16 -11.77
CA LEU A 39 9.74 -5.86 -11.51
C LEU A 39 10.65 -6.40 -12.61
N ALA A 40 10.38 -7.60 -13.14
CA ALA A 40 11.11 -8.14 -14.28
C ALA A 40 10.93 -7.28 -15.55
N LEU A 41 9.73 -6.69 -15.72
CA LEU A 41 9.38 -5.84 -16.86
C LEU A 41 9.59 -4.33 -16.62
N ARG A 42 10.36 -3.96 -15.58
CA ARG A 42 10.58 -2.55 -15.15
C ARG A 42 11.20 -1.62 -16.21
N ALA A 43 11.75 -2.17 -17.29
CA ALA A 43 12.31 -1.38 -18.39
C ALA A 43 11.21 -0.68 -19.22
N PHE A 44 9.96 -1.13 -19.12
CA PHE A 44 8.83 -0.53 -19.82
C PHE A 44 8.52 0.87 -19.27
N PRO A 45 8.46 1.94 -20.11
CA PRO A 45 8.37 3.32 -19.63
C PRO A 45 7.18 3.61 -18.70
N PRO A 46 5.94 3.14 -19.00
CA PRO A 46 4.80 3.25 -18.08
C PRO A 46 5.06 2.65 -16.68
N LEU A 47 5.62 1.45 -16.64
CA LEU A 47 5.94 0.73 -15.40
C LEU A 47 7.07 1.44 -14.63
N LYS A 48 8.07 1.95 -15.35
CA LYS A 48 9.17 2.73 -14.76
C LYS A 48 8.68 4.03 -14.12
N ALA A 49 7.74 4.72 -14.77
CA ALA A 49 7.16 5.97 -14.26
C ALA A 49 6.41 5.77 -12.93
N LYS A 50 5.73 4.64 -12.76
CA LYS A 50 5.00 4.28 -11.53
C LYS A 50 5.89 3.86 -10.36
N GLN A 51 7.21 3.71 -10.57
CA GLN A 51 8.16 3.37 -9.51
C GLN A 51 7.77 2.11 -8.73
N ILE A 52 7.65 0.97 -9.41
CA ILE A 52 7.16 -0.31 -8.87
C ILE A 52 7.88 -0.78 -7.60
N HIS A 53 9.15 -0.40 -7.41
CA HIS A 53 9.90 -0.71 -6.19
C HIS A 53 9.21 -0.20 -4.92
N LEU A 54 8.40 0.85 -5.03
CA LEU A 54 7.61 1.37 -3.92
C LEU A 54 6.42 0.46 -3.59
N LEU A 55 5.86 -0.26 -4.56
CA LEU A 55 4.75 -1.18 -4.29
C LEU A 55 5.18 -2.37 -3.42
N ILE A 56 6.48 -2.68 -3.33
CA ILE A 56 7.01 -3.75 -2.48
C ILE A 56 6.66 -3.51 -1.01
N PRO A 57 7.06 -2.39 -0.36
CA PRO A 57 6.67 -2.11 1.01
C PRO A 57 5.15 -2.01 1.16
N ALA A 58 4.42 -1.38 0.22
CA ALA A 58 2.96 -1.30 0.31
C ALA A 58 2.28 -2.68 0.37
N LEU A 59 2.70 -3.60 -0.50
CA LEU A 59 2.19 -4.97 -0.54
C LEU A 59 2.56 -5.72 0.73
N PHE A 60 3.82 -5.62 1.17
CA PHE A 60 4.29 -6.25 2.40
C PHE A 60 3.51 -5.77 3.62
N GLY A 61 3.32 -4.45 3.77
CA GLY A 61 2.51 -3.89 4.86
C GLY A 61 1.07 -4.38 4.81
N SER A 62 0.47 -4.47 3.63
CA SER A 62 -0.89 -4.98 3.47
C SER A 62 -1.04 -6.46 3.87
N ILE A 63 -0.05 -7.29 3.54
CA ILE A 63 0.02 -8.70 3.98
C ILE A 63 0.16 -8.78 5.51
N CYS A 64 1.07 -8.00 6.09
CA CYS A 64 1.28 -7.95 7.54
C CYS A 64 0.03 -7.49 8.30
N TRP A 65 -0.66 -6.45 7.80
CA TRP A 65 -1.93 -5.98 8.32
C TRP A 65 -2.99 -7.09 8.31
N TRP A 66 -3.16 -7.76 7.17
CA TRP A 66 -4.15 -8.81 7.01
C TRP A 66 -3.86 -10.03 7.90
N LEU A 67 -2.62 -10.51 7.92
CA LEU A 67 -2.20 -11.62 8.78
C LEU A 67 -2.33 -11.27 10.28
N GLY A 68 -1.91 -10.07 10.66
CA GLY A 68 -2.05 -9.57 12.02
C GLY A 68 -3.53 -9.49 12.43
N SER A 69 -4.40 -9.01 11.53
CA SER A 69 -5.85 -8.97 11.77
C SER A 69 -6.46 -10.36 11.92
N LEU A 70 -6.06 -11.36 11.13
CA LEU A 70 -6.54 -12.73 11.27
C LEU A 70 -6.15 -13.34 12.64
N ALA A 71 -4.92 -13.11 13.06
CA ALA A 71 -4.42 -13.59 14.35
C ALA A 71 -5.07 -12.85 15.53
N ALA A 72 -5.19 -11.52 15.47
CA ALA A 72 -5.77 -10.71 16.55
C ALA A 72 -7.28 -10.99 16.74
N THR A 73 -7.99 -11.30 15.65
CA THR A 73 -9.42 -11.63 15.68
C THR A 73 -9.72 -13.10 15.89
N SER A 74 -8.72 -13.94 16.22
CA SER A 74 -8.92 -15.38 16.47
C SER A 74 -9.47 -16.19 15.28
N ALA A 75 -9.40 -15.66 14.05
CA ALA A 75 -9.69 -16.46 12.85
C ALA A 75 -8.69 -17.62 12.72
N ILE A 76 -7.46 -17.40 13.19
CA ILE A 76 -6.45 -18.41 13.46
C ILE A 76 -6.36 -18.59 14.97
N ARG A 77 -6.43 -19.83 15.46
CA ARG A 77 -6.31 -20.14 16.88
C ARG A 77 -4.91 -19.76 17.40
N PRO A 78 -4.79 -19.25 18.63
CA PRO A 78 -3.51 -18.81 19.20
C PRO A 78 -2.67 -20.00 19.65
N TYR A 79 -2.10 -20.74 18.69
CA TYR A 79 -1.19 -21.86 18.95
C TYR A 79 0.19 -21.59 18.35
N GLY A 80 1.26 -22.04 19.02
CA GLY A 80 2.63 -21.88 18.55
C GLY A 80 3.00 -20.42 18.36
N ILE A 81 3.43 -20.02 17.16
CA ILE A 81 3.82 -18.63 16.89
C ILE A 81 2.65 -17.63 17.01
N PHE A 82 1.40 -18.10 16.84
CA PHE A 82 0.20 -17.25 16.93
C PHE A 82 -0.23 -16.95 18.36
N GLN A 83 0.38 -17.57 19.37
CA GLN A 83 0.07 -17.29 20.78
C GLN A 83 0.59 -15.93 21.26
N HIS A 84 1.42 -15.24 20.46
CA HIS A 84 2.02 -13.95 20.82
C HIS A 84 1.14 -12.79 20.33
N CYS A 85 0.09 -12.45 21.09
CA CYS A 85 -0.85 -11.35 20.78
C CYS A 85 -0.14 -10.00 20.55
N SER A 86 0.86 -9.64 21.36
CA SER A 86 1.66 -8.42 21.16
C SER A 86 2.37 -8.39 19.80
N PHE A 87 2.96 -9.51 19.37
CA PHE A 87 3.63 -9.58 18.07
C PHE A 87 2.62 -9.45 16.91
N TRP A 88 1.54 -10.22 16.90
CA TRP A 88 0.61 -10.19 15.77
C TRP A 88 -0.28 -8.94 15.74
N GLY A 89 -0.79 -8.53 16.90
CA GLY A 89 -1.69 -7.40 17.04
C GLY A 89 -0.99 -6.03 17.01
N VAL A 90 0.22 -5.90 17.56
CA VAL A 90 0.94 -4.61 17.56
C VAL A 90 1.97 -4.57 16.44
N TRP A 91 2.90 -5.53 16.38
CA TRP A 91 3.99 -5.46 15.41
C TRP A 91 3.50 -5.68 13.98
N MET A 92 2.87 -6.83 13.72
CA MET A 92 2.47 -7.20 12.37
C MET A 92 1.32 -6.32 11.87
N GLN A 93 0.29 -6.14 12.70
CA GLN A 93 -0.86 -5.35 12.31
C GLN A 93 -0.56 -3.84 12.37
N GLN A 94 -0.30 -3.25 13.54
CA GLN A 94 -0.20 -1.78 13.62
C GLN A 94 1.11 -1.24 13.02
N SER A 95 2.27 -1.73 13.47
CA SER A 95 3.58 -1.15 13.12
C SER A 95 4.03 -1.47 11.70
N PHE A 96 3.84 -2.70 11.22
CA PHE A 96 4.19 -3.07 9.85
C PHE A 96 3.04 -2.88 8.87
N GLY A 97 1.79 -2.90 9.32
CA GLY A 97 0.63 -2.68 8.46
C GLY A 97 0.40 -1.21 8.16
N VAL A 98 -0.26 -0.50 9.09
CA VAL A 98 -0.75 0.89 8.88
C VAL A 98 0.39 1.81 8.48
N GLU A 99 1.46 1.76 9.25
CA GLU A 99 2.54 2.72 9.20
C GLU A 99 3.40 2.57 7.95
N LEU A 100 3.56 1.34 7.47
CA LEU A 100 4.30 1.06 6.26
C LEU A 100 3.50 1.46 5.02
N VAL A 101 2.16 1.37 5.09
CA VAL A 101 1.24 1.92 4.09
C VAL A 101 1.25 3.46 4.10
N ILE A 102 1.21 4.11 5.28
CA ILE A 102 1.30 5.58 5.40
C ILE A 102 2.66 6.09 4.90
N ALA A 103 3.75 5.43 5.31
CA ALA A 103 5.10 5.73 4.85
C ALA A 103 5.19 5.64 3.33
N PHE A 104 4.59 4.60 2.73
CA PHE A 104 4.52 4.45 1.28
C PHE A 104 3.74 5.59 0.61
N PHE A 105 2.57 5.99 1.11
CA PHE A 105 1.81 7.13 0.55
C PHE A 105 2.65 8.42 0.56
N ARG A 106 3.39 8.66 1.64
CA ARG A 106 4.30 9.82 1.73
C ARG A 106 5.45 9.72 0.75
N LEU A 107 5.97 8.52 0.55
CA LEU A 107 7.12 8.24 -0.30
C LEU A 107 6.79 8.44 -1.78
N VAL A 108 5.66 7.89 -2.24
CA VAL A 108 5.08 8.15 -3.57
C VAL A 108 4.92 9.65 -3.79
N ARG A 109 4.44 10.36 -2.77
CA ARG A 109 4.21 11.80 -2.85
C ARG A 109 5.50 12.64 -2.93
N LEU A 110 6.53 12.28 -2.18
CA LEU A 110 7.83 12.94 -2.25
C LEU A 110 8.46 12.73 -3.63
N LEU A 111 8.28 11.56 -4.22
CA LEU A 111 8.75 11.26 -5.56
C LEU A 111 7.93 11.98 -6.65
N MET A 112 6.63 12.18 -6.43
CA MET A 112 5.75 13.01 -7.29
C MET A 112 6.08 14.51 -7.18
N ARG A 113 6.49 15.00 -6.01
CA ARG A 113 7.08 16.35 -5.90
C ARG A 113 8.45 16.41 -6.59
N GLY A 114 9.23 15.35 -6.47
CA GLY A 114 10.49 15.17 -7.17
C GLY A 114 10.35 15.07 -8.69
N SER A 115 9.21 14.62 -9.22
CA SER A 115 8.96 14.57 -10.66
C SER A 115 8.59 15.94 -11.24
N ARG A 116 8.18 16.91 -10.42
CA ARG A 116 8.27 18.33 -10.77
C ARG A 116 9.72 18.80 -10.90
N ASP A 117 10.63 18.26 -10.09
CA ASP A 117 12.07 18.49 -10.22
C ASP A 117 12.74 17.65 -11.32
N LEU A 118 12.07 16.62 -11.88
CA LEU A 118 12.49 15.96 -13.14
C LEU A 118 12.35 16.90 -14.34
N ILE A 119 11.46 17.91 -14.27
CA ILE A 119 11.46 19.04 -15.23
C ILE A 119 12.66 19.97 -14.97
N GLN A 120 13.19 19.98 -13.74
CA GLN A 120 14.36 20.77 -13.33
C GLN A 120 15.67 19.96 -13.28
N CYS A 121 15.67 18.68 -13.70
CA CYS A 121 16.80 17.75 -13.65
C CYS A 121 17.55 17.70 -12.29
N LYS A 122 16.88 17.92 -11.15
CA LYS A 122 17.55 17.79 -9.84
C LYS A 122 17.36 16.38 -9.28
N PRO A 123 18.44 15.66 -8.93
CA PRO A 123 18.32 14.36 -8.32
C PRO A 123 17.67 14.51 -6.93
N THR A 124 16.50 13.91 -6.75
CA THR A 124 15.83 13.76 -5.46
C THR A 124 16.48 12.69 -4.58
N SER A 125 17.80 12.61 -4.58
CA SER A 125 18.57 11.78 -3.66
C SER A 125 19.05 12.65 -2.50
N GLY A 126 18.31 12.65 -1.40
CA GLY A 126 18.68 13.39 -0.20
C GLY A 126 18.41 12.60 1.06
N ILE A 127 19.33 12.66 2.03
CA ILE A 127 19.16 12.02 3.33
C ILE A 127 17.89 12.48 4.07
N GLY A 128 17.46 13.73 3.82
CA GLY A 128 16.23 14.28 4.37
C GLY A 128 14.97 13.47 4.02
N TYR A 129 14.95 12.82 2.85
CA TYR A 129 13.86 11.94 2.44
C TYR A 129 13.77 10.70 3.35
N HIS A 130 14.90 10.01 3.56
CA HIS A 130 14.95 8.82 4.41
C HIS A 130 14.71 9.17 5.88
N LEU A 131 15.27 10.28 6.36
CA LEU A 131 15.06 10.77 7.72
C LEU A 131 13.59 11.06 8.01
N THR A 132 12.88 11.61 7.03
CA THR A 132 11.46 11.92 7.17
C THR A 132 10.59 10.67 7.27
N THR A 133 10.89 9.64 6.49
CA THR A 133 10.23 8.33 6.59
C THR A 133 10.56 7.67 7.92
N LEU A 134 11.84 7.68 8.32
CA LEU A 134 12.28 7.13 9.60
C LEU A 134 11.58 7.83 10.79
N ALA A 135 11.43 9.16 10.72
CA ALA A 135 10.75 9.94 11.74
C ALA A 135 9.27 9.58 11.90
N LEU A 136 8.60 9.15 10.84
CA LEU A 136 7.23 8.62 10.94
C LEU A 136 7.19 7.22 11.53
N CYS A 137 8.14 6.36 11.15
CA CYS A 137 8.18 4.99 11.67
C CYS A 137 8.61 4.94 13.15
N LEU A 138 9.35 5.94 13.63
CA LEU A 138 9.90 5.97 14.99
C LEU A 138 8.83 5.84 16.09
N PRO A 139 7.75 6.64 16.10
CA PRO A 139 6.66 6.46 17.06
C PRO A 139 6.10 5.03 17.11
N SER A 140 6.01 4.39 15.95
CA SER A 140 5.38 3.08 15.77
C SER A 140 6.29 1.93 16.17
N ILE A 141 7.59 2.08 15.91
CA ILE A 141 8.62 1.23 16.50
C ILE A 141 8.62 1.41 18.01
N GLY A 142 8.46 2.65 18.50
CA GLY A 142 8.34 2.96 19.92
C GLY A 142 7.16 2.24 20.57
N LEU A 143 5.98 2.27 19.94
CA LEU A 143 4.79 1.55 20.39
C LEU A 143 5.02 0.02 20.39
N ALA A 144 5.64 -0.50 19.33
CA ALA A 144 5.97 -1.91 19.22
C ALA A 144 6.94 -2.37 20.32
N VAL A 145 7.98 -1.59 20.59
CA VAL A 145 8.93 -1.86 21.68
C VAL A 145 8.26 -1.72 23.05
N ALA A 146 7.43 -0.71 23.25
CA ALA A 146 6.65 -0.54 24.49
C ALA A 146 5.75 -1.76 24.75
N SER A 147 5.13 -2.32 23.72
CA SER A 147 4.31 -3.54 23.83
C SER A 147 5.10 -4.81 24.18
N LEU A 148 6.43 -4.82 24.02
CA LEU A 148 7.29 -5.93 24.47
C LEU A 148 7.79 -5.74 25.91
N LEU A 149 7.93 -4.49 26.35
CA LEU A 149 8.41 -4.15 27.69
C LEU A 149 7.29 -4.08 28.73
N SER A 150 6.06 -3.90 28.24
CA SER A 150 4.85 -3.88 29.03
C SER A 150 4.66 -5.22 29.77
N PRO A 151 4.34 -5.21 31.08
CA PRO A 151 4.13 -6.42 31.86
C PRO A 151 3.16 -7.36 31.17
N SER A 152 3.36 -8.66 31.34
CA SER A 152 2.60 -9.74 30.69
C SER A 152 1.08 -9.72 30.92
N GLY A 153 0.52 -8.74 31.66
CA GLY A 153 -0.91 -8.53 31.85
C GLY A 153 -1.57 -7.59 30.84
N ASP A 154 -0.80 -6.78 30.11
CA ASP A 154 -1.38 -5.65 29.36
C ASP A 154 -1.82 -6.03 27.92
N VAL A 155 -1.28 -7.10 27.36
CA VAL A 155 -1.62 -7.58 26.01
C VAL A 155 -1.72 -9.10 26.02
N LEU A 156 -2.92 -9.61 26.28
CA LEU A 156 -3.19 -11.03 26.46
C LEU A 156 -4.38 -11.50 25.61
N PHE A 157 -4.31 -12.76 25.21
CA PHE A 157 -5.49 -13.47 24.75
C PHE A 157 -6.44 -13.67 25.93
N HIS A 158 -7.63 -13.12 25.83
CA HIS A 158 -8.70 -13.34 26.79
C HIS A 158 -9.72 -14.29 26.15
N ASP A 159 -10.05 -15.37 26.86
CA ASP A 159 -11.20 -16.19 26.50
C ASP A 159 -12.46 -15.37 26.73
N ASP A 160 -13.14 -15.02 25.64
CA ASP A 160 -14.49 -14.49 25.72
C ASP A 160 -15.44 -15.60 26.23
N ASN A 161 -16.57 -15.21 26.82
CA ASN A 161 -17.59 -16.14 27.33
C ASN A 161 -18.16 -17.08 26.26
N THR A 162 -17.84 -16.82 24.99
CA THR A 162 -18.17 -17.62 23.81
C THR A 162 -17.14 -18.72 23.50
N GLY A 163 -16.03 -18.79 24.25
CA GLY A 163 -14.91 -19.71 24.02
C GLY A 163 -13.94 -19.27 22.92
N LEU A 164 -14.03 -18.00 22.49
CA LEU A 164 -13.12 -17.39 21.52
C LEU A 164 -12.02 -16.61 22.25
N THR A 165 -10.77 -16.95 21.98
CA THR A 165 -9.59 -16.25 22.52
C THR A 165 -9.31 -14.98 21.72
N LEU A 166 -9.74 -13.81 22.19
CA LEU A 166 -9.49 -12.54 21.50
C LEU A 166 -8.23 -11.86 22.04
N CYS A 167 -7.45 -11.25 21.15
CA CYS A 167 -6.31 -10.44 21.54
C CYS A 167 -6.83 -9.14 22.16
N THR A 168 -6.76 -9.04 23.48
CA THR A 168 -7.25 -7.88 24.22
C THR A 168 -6.09 -7.05 24.74
N PHE A 169 -6.27 -5.74 24.64
CA PHE A 169 -5.33 -4.74 25.13
C PHE A 169 -5.85 -4.12 26.43
N ASP A 170 -4.94 -3.79 27.35
CA ASP A 170 -5.23 -2.97 28.51
C ASP A 170 -5.84 -1.62 28.08
N THR A 171 -6.67 -1.07 28.94
CA THR A 171 -7.37 0.19 28.69
C THR A 171 -6.38 1.32 28.40
N THR A 172 -5.26 1.38 29.11
CA THR A 172 -4.22 2.38 28.88
C THR A 172 -3.61 2.21 27.48
N PHE A 173 -3.23 0.98 27.13
CA PHE A 173 -2.65 0.68 25.82
C PHE A 173 -3.63 0.98 24.69
N LYS A 174 -4.92 0.67 24.86
CA LYS A 174 -5.99 1.03 23.91
C LYS A 174 -6.06 2.52 23.65
N TYR A 175 -6.01 3.36 24.70
CA TYR A 175 -6.03 4.81 24.51
C TYR A 175 -4.80 5.31 23.76
N VAL A 176 -3.62 4.77 24.08
CA VAL A 176 -2.37 5.12 23.38
C VAL A 176 -2.48 4.72 21.90
N ASP A 177 -2.93 3.50 21.60
CA ASP A 177 -3.13 3.00 20.24
C ASP A 177 -4.14 3.87 19.46
N ILE A 178 -5.28 4.22 20.07
CA ILE A 178 -6.29 5.10 19.46
C ILE A 178 -5.71 6.48 19.15
N VAL A 179 -4.90 7.05 20.05
CA VAL A 179 -4.26 8.35 19.82
C VAL A 179 -3.28 8.27 18.65
N PHE A 180 -2.47 7.21 18.58
CA PHE A 180 -1.53 6.99 17.46
C PHE A 180 -2.26 6.76 16.14
N ALA A 181 -3.26 5.87 16.11
CA ALA A 181 -4.09 5.62 14.94
C ALA A 181 -4.82 6.90 14.50
N GLY A 182 -5.36 7.67 15.45
CA GLY A 182 -5.99 8.96 15.22
C GLY A 182 -5.03 9.99 14.62
N ALA A 183 -3.81 10.08 15.13
CA ALA A 183 -2.75 10.92 14.57
C ALA A 183 -2.42 10.50 13.13
N GLY A 184 -2.34 9.20 12.86
CA GLY A 184 -2.15 8.64 11.51
C GLY A 184 -3.29 9.01 10.56
N VAL A 185 -4.55 8.91 11.00
CA VAL A 185 -5.74 9.31 10.22
C VAL A 185 -5.73 10.81 9.94
N ILE A 186 -5.44 11.66 10.94
CA ILE A 186 -5.33 13.11 10.76
C ILE A 186 -4.23 13.44 9.76
N PHE A 187 -3.06 12.80 9.91
CA PHE A 187 -1.94 12.97 9.00
C PHE A 187 -2.32 12.57 7.57
N LEU A 188 -2.97 11.40 7.38
CA LEU A 188 -3.51 10.97 6.10
C LEU A 188 -4.51 11.98 5.54
N GLY A 189 -5.45 12.47 6.34
CA GLY A 189 -6.47 13.44 5.94
C GLY A 189 -5.87 14.77 5.49
N VAL A 190 -4.96 15.35 6.28
CA VAL A 190 -4.20 16.56 5.91
C VAL A 190 -3.38 16.31 4.65
N SER A 191 -2.77 15.13 4.53
CA SER A 191 -1.97 14.78 3.37
C SER A 191 -2.83 14.75 2.10
N GLY A 192 -3.96 14.06 2.12
CA GLY A 192 -4.91 13.95 1.02
C GLY A 192 -5.58 15.29 0.68
N TRP A 193 -5.85 16.13 1.68
CA TRP A 193 -6.35 17.49 1.46
C TRP A 193 -5.33 18.35 0.70
N ILE A 194 -4.08 18.34 1.12
CA ILE A 194 -3.01 19.06 0.40
C ILE A 194 -2.90 18.51 -1.04
N ASP A 195 -3.03 17.19 -1.25
CA ASP A 195 -3.01 16.63 -2.61
C ASP A 195 -4.19 17.10 -3.45
N PHE A 196 -5.39 17.11 -2.87
CA PHE A 196 -6.58 17.64 -3.50
C PHE A 196 -6.41 19.10 -3.95
N VAL A 197 -5.78 19.94 -3.12
CA VAL A 197 -5.58 21.36 -3.45
C VAL A 197 -4.48 21.57 -4.49
N PHE A 198 -3.33 20.90 -4.35
CA PHE A 198 -2.14 21.20 -5.16
C PHE A 198 -2.04 20.36 -6.45
N LEU A 199 -2.56 19.14 -6.47
CA LEU A 199 -2.37 18.19 -7.59
C LEU A 199 -3.56 18.14 -8.56
N ARG A 200 -4.70 18.76 -8.23
CA ARG A 200 -5.91 18.73 -9.09
C ARG A 200 -5.73 19.26 -10.52
N HIS A 201 -4.65 19.99 -10.79
CA HIS A 201 -4.39 20.59 -12.11
C HIS A 201 -3.31 19.84 -12.90
N ILE A 202 -2.82 18.70 -12.40
CA ILE A 202 -1.74 17.93 -13.03
C ILE A 202 -2.35 16.69 -13.70
N ASP A 203 -2.82 16.86 -14.94
CA ASP A 203 -3.39 15.80 -15.77
C ASP A 203 -2.30 15.01 -16.54
N VAL A 204 -1.21 14.63 -15.88
CA VAL A 204 -0.10 13.93 -16.55
C VAL A 204 -0.42 12.44 -16.69
N SER A 205 -0.17 11.90 -17.90
CA SER A 205 -0.21 10.55 -18.49
C SER A 205 -0.88 9.33 -17.85
N PHE A 206 -1.22 9.29 -16.56
CA PHE A 206 -1.85 8.14 -15.92
C PHE A 206 -2.96 8.47 -14.93
N ASN A 207 -3.48 9.70 -14.94
CA ASN A 207 -4.57 10.06 -14.03
C ASN A 207 -4.23 9.76 -12.56
N GLU A 208 -2.97 9.98 -12.19
CA GLU A 208 -2.41 9.60 -10.89
C GLU A 208 -3.20 10.20 -9.73
N PHE A 209 -3.79 11.38 -9.95
CA PHE A 209 -4.71 12.00 -9.00
C PHE A 209 -5.92 11.10 -8.66
N LYS A 210 -6.53 10.44 -9.66
CA LYS A 210 -7.66 9.53 -9.42
C LYS A 210 -7.22 8.28 -8.68
N GLU A 211 -6.05 7.75 -9.01
CA GLU A 211 -5.48 6.57 -8.34
C GLU A 211 -5.14 6.89 -6.88
N LEU A 212 -4.53 8.04 -6.61
CA LEU A 212 -4.25 8.51 -5.25
C LEU A 212 -5.54 8.75 -4.45
N ARG A 213 -6.55 9.35 -5.06
CA ARG A 213 -7.85 9.54 -4.43
C ARG A 213 -8.51 8.21 -4.09
N LEU A 214 -8.42 7.23 -4.99
CA LEU A 214 -8.93 5.89 -4.72
C LEU A 214 -8.17 5.26 -3.55
N GLY A 215 -6.84 5.34 -3.54
CA GLY A 215 -5.99 4.86 -2.44
C GLY A 215 -6.34 5.48 -1.09
N PHE A 216 -6.57 6.80 -1.08
CA PHE A 216 -7.01 7.51 0.12
C PHE A 216 -8.37 7.02 0.61
N VAL A 217 -9.34 6.85 -0.31
CA VAL A 217 -10.67 6.33 0.04
C VAL A 217 -10.57 4.89 0.56
N THR A 218 -9.80 4.03 -0.08
CA THR A 218 -9.62 2.63 0.38
C THR A 218 -8.94 2.58 1.74
N ALA A 219 -7.96 3.44 2.02
CA ALA A 219 -7.32 3.53 3.33
C ALA A 219 -8.29 4.00 4.41
N LEU A 220 -9.13 5.01 4.13
CA LEU A 220 -10.17 5.45 5.05
C LEU A 220 -11.21 4.35 5.33
N VAL A 221 -11.63 3.61 4.31
CA VAL A 221 -12.56 2.49 4.47
C VAL A 221 -11.92 1.39 5.33
N ALA A 222 -10.66 1.04 5.09
CA ALA A 222 -9.95 0.05 5.89
C ALA A 222 -9.83 0.48 7.37
N LEU A 223 -9.47 1.75 7.62
CA LEU A 223 -9.37 2.29 8.98
C LEU A 223 -10.74 2.38 9.66
N ALA A 224 -11.77 2.86 8.95
CA ALA A 224 -13.12 2.96 9.49
C ALA A 224 -13.71 1.58 9.81
N THR A 225 -13.45 0.58 8.98
CA THR A 225 -13.90 -0.79 9.23
C THR A 225 -13.15 -1.44 10.38
N PHE A 226 -11.85 -1.21 10.52
CA PHE A 226 -11.11 -1.64 11.69
C PHE A 226 -11.66 -1.01 12.98
N SER A 227 -11.83 0.32 13.01
CA SER A 227 -12.35 1.02 14.20
C SER A 227 -13.82 0.71 14.51
N GLY A 228 -14.66 0.60 13.47
CA GLY A 228 -16.12 0.44 13.62
C GLY A 228 -16.58 -0.99 13.83
N LEU A 229 -15.96 -1.98 13.16
CA LEU A 229 -16.42 -3.38 13.25
C LEU A 229 -15.86 -4.12 14.46
N ASN A 230 -14.86 -3.57 15.15
CA ASN A 230 -14.52 -4.00 16.51
C ASN A 230 -15.72 -3.89 17.48
N LEU A 231 -16.72 -3.07 17.15
CA LEU A 231 -17.97 -2.96 17.92
C LEU A 231 -19.06 -3.94 17.45
N ALA A 232 -19.00 -4.45 16.22
CA ALA A 232 -20.10 -5.15 15.56
C ALA A 232 -19.93 -6.68 15.43
N HIS A 233 -18.94 -7.28 16.12
CA HIS A 233 -18.71 -8.74 16.20
C HIS A 233 -18.49 -9.47 14.86
N SER A 234 -18.35 -8.77 13.72
CA SER A 234 -18.12 -9.39 12.41
C SER A 234 -16.65 -9.34 12.00
N GLN A 235 -15.81 -10.06 12.74
CA GLN A 235 -14.35 -10.12 12.56
C GLN A 235 -13.95 -10.58 11.14
N ARG A 236 -14.71 -11.51 10.56
CA ARG A 236 -14.51 -12.00 9.19
C ARG A 236 -14.65 -10.88 8.16
N THR A 237 -15.65 -10.02 8.37
CA THR A 237 -15.93 -8.91 7.46
C THR A 237 -14.77 -7.92 7.43
N VAL A 238 -14.12 -7.65 8.57
CA VAL A 238 -12.92 -6.80 8.64
C VAL A 238 -11.80 -7.36 7.77
N SER A 239 -11.55 -8.67 7.86
CA SER A 239 -10.49 -9.33 7.11
C SER A 239 -10.74 -9.28 5.60
N TYR A 240 -11.98 -9.56 5.16
CA TYR A 240 -12.34 -9.48 3.74
C TYR A 240 -12.29 -8.07 3.18
N ILE A 241 -12.78 -7.07 3.94
CA ILE A 241 -12.72 -5.67 3.50
C ILE A 241 -11.27 -5.19 3.42
N SER A 242 -10.42 -5.56 4.38
CA SER A 242 -9.01 -5.20 4.35
C SER A 242 -8.30 -5.80 3.15
N LEU A 243 -8.54 -7.10 2.86
CA LEU A 243 -8.02 -7.78 1.69
C LEU A 243 -8.46 -7.08 0.40
N LEU A 244 -9.76 -6.79 0.27
CA LEU A 244 -10.33 -6.12 -0.90
C LEU A 244 -9.76 -4.71 -1.08
N ALA A 245 -9.70 -3.91 -0.01
CA ALA A 245 -9.21 -2.53 -0.06
C ALA A 245 -7.75 -2.47 -0.54
N ALA A 246 -6.88 -3.33 0.00
CA ALA A 246 -5.49 -3.41 -0.41
C ALA A 246 -5.34 -3.87 -1.87
N ASN A 247 -6.10 -4.88 -2.28
CA ASN A 247 -6.08 -5.42 -3.64
C ASN A 247 -6.59 -4.41 -4.68
N VAL A 248 -7.70 -3.72 -4.39
CA VAL A 248 -8.23 -2.67 -5.26
C VAL A 248 -7.16 -1.61 -5.50
N TYR A 249 -6.47 -1.18 -4.45
CA TYR A 249 -5.40 -0.20 -4.59
C TYR A 249 -4.20 -0.73 -5.40
N PHE A 250 -3.70 -1.92 -5.04
CA PHE A 250 -2.57 -2.57 -5.72
C PHE A 250 -2.82 -2.74 -7.22
N TRP A 251 -3.96 -3.31 -7.59
CA TRP A 251 -4.33 -3.55 -8.99
C TRP A 251 -4.68 -2.27 -9.75
N THR A 252 -5.15 -1.22 -9.07
CA THR A 252 -5.36 0.08 -9.73
C THR A 252 -4.03 0.69 -10.19
N ILE A 253 -2.95 0.56 -9.40
CA ILE A 253 -1.64 1.12 -9.74
C ILE A 253 -0.88 0.21 -10.71
N LEU A 254 -0.78 -1.08 -10.40
CA LEU A 254 0.05 -2.01 -11.17
C LEU A 254 -0.68 -2.58 -12.40
N GLY A 255 -1.98 -2.82 -12.29
CA GLY A 255 -2.78 -3.54 -13.29
C GLY A 255 -2.71 -2.91 -14.69
N PRO A 256 -3.08 -1.63 -14.88
CA PRO A 256 -3.08 -1.01 -16.20
C PRO A 256 -1.72 -1.06 -16.94
N PRO A 257 -0.58 -0.64 -16.35
CA PRO A 257 0.70 -0.70 -17.05
C PRO A 257 1.23 -2.13 -17.22
N LEU A 258 0.90 -3.06 -16.32
CA LEU A 258 1.28 -4.47 -16.43
C LEU A 258 0.51 -5.16 -17.57
N PHE A 259 -0.82 -4.96 -17.61
CA PHE A 259 -1.68 -5.48 -18.66
C PHE A 259 -1.28 -4.91 -20.03
N GLY A 260 -1.08 -3.59 -20.11
CA GLY A 260 -0.60 -2.93 -21.33
C GLY A 260 0.71 -3.55 -21.82
N ARG A 261 1.66 -3.83 -20.92
CA ARG A 261 2.93 -4.46 -21.32
C ARG A 261 2.77 -5.87 -21.88
N LEU A 262 1.84 -6.66 -21.34
CA LEU A 262 1.65 -8.08 -21.67
C LEU A 262 0.78 -8.28 -22.92
N PHE A 263 -0.26 -7.47 -23.11
CA PHE A 263 -1.29 -7.70 -24.14
C PHE A 263 -1.34 -6.63 -25.24
N ASP A 264 -1.03 -5.37 -24.92
CA ASP A 264 -1.16 -4.25 -25.87
C ASP A 264 -0.06 -3.21 -25.66
N ARG A 265 1.17 -3.65 -25.94
CA ARG A 265 2.38 -2.89 -25.62
C ARG A 265 2.39 -1.56 -26.34
N GLU A 266 2.11 -1.57 -27.64
CA GLU A 266 2.25 -0.41 -28.52
C GLU A 266 1.21 0.67 -28.21
N ALA A 267 -0.07 0.31 -28.03
CA ALA A 267 -1.08 1.30 -27.69
C ALA A 267 -0.85 1.89 -26.29
N CYS A 268 -0.38 1.07 -25.34
CA CYS A 268 -0.03 1.54 -24.00
C CYS A 268 1.13 2.54 -24.02
N GLU A 269 2.20 2.25 -24.77
CA GLU A 269 3.33 3.18 -24.96
C GLU A 269 2.88 4.46 -25.68
N ALA A 270 2.11 4.35 -26.76
CA ALA A 270 1.61 5.51 -27.50
C ALA A 270 0.75 6.43 -26.61
N LYS A 271 -0.16 5.86 -25.81
CA LYS A 271 -0.99 6.61 -24.86
C LYS A 271 -0.15 7.32 -23.79
N PHE A 272 0.89 6.65 -23.28
CA PHE A 272 1.80 7.22 -22.31
C PHE A 272 2.52 8.45 -22.85
N TRP A 273 3.12 8.33 -24.05
CA TRP A 273 3.85 9.41 -24.71
C TRP A 273 2.94 10.56 -25.12
N ALA A 274 1.74 10.26 -25.62
CA ALA A 274 0.73 11.27 -25.95
C ALA A 274 0.33 12.10 -24.71
N GLY A 275 0.19 11.45 -23.55
CA GLY A 275 -0.08 12.16 -22.29
C GLY A 275 1.07 13.08 -21.85
N ILE A 276 2.33 12.68 -22.08
CA ILE A 276 3.50 13.50 -21.74
C ILE A 276 3.55 14.72 -22.67
N ALA A 277 3.36 14.50 -23.98
CA ALA A 277 3.33 15.56 -24.97
C ALA A 277 2.19 16.56 -24.71
N GLY A 278 1.02 16.07 -24.34
CA GLY A 278 -0.14 16.89 -24.01
C GLY A 278 0.07 17.80 -22.81
N SER A 279 0.80 17.35 -21.79
CA SER A 279 1.07 18.14 -20.58
C SER A 279 2.08 19.28 -20.78
N ARG A 280 2.91 19.26 -21.84
CA ARG A 280 3.93 20.29 -22.10
C ARG A 280 3.42 21.52 -22.84
N GLY A 281 2.11 21.60 -23.13
CA GLY A 281 1.45 22.83 -23.58
C GLY A 281 1.88 23.39 -24.95
N GLY A 282 2.62 22.64 -25.79
CA GLY A 282 3.24 23.25 -26.97
C GLY A 282 3.27 22.46 -28.28
N THR A 283 2.93 21.17 -28.34
CA THR A 283 3.14 20.44 -29.60
C THR A 283 2.30 19.16 -29.73
N LYS A 284 0.98 19.25 -29.56
CA LYS A 284 0.11 18.11 -29.85
C LYS A 284 0.17 17.70 -31.34
N ASP A 285 0.32 18.67 -32.23
CA ASP A 285 0.22 18.42 -33.67
C ASP A 285 1.44 17.67 -34.24
N LYS A 286 2.68 18.02 -33.84
CA LYS A 286 3.88 17.34 -34.36
C LYS A 286 4.10 15.92 -33.82
N VAL A 287 3.63 15.63 -32.61
CA VAL A 287 3.76 14.28 -32.03
C VAL A 287 2.76 13.32 -32.66
N LEU A 288 1.52 13.76 -32.90
CA LEU A 288 0.52 12.95 -33.61
C LEU A 288 0.94 12.66 -35.06
N GLU A 289 1.58 13.63 -35.73
CA GLU A 289 2.12 13.46 -37.08
C GLU A 289 3.30 12.46 -37.13
N ALA A 290 4.14 12.40 -36.08
CA ALA A 290 5.23 11.43 -35.97
C ALA A 290 4.76 10.01 -35.62
N VAL A 291 3.69 9.86 -34.81
CA VAL A 291 3.08 8.54 -34.50
C VAL A 291 2.47 7.94 -35.77
N GLY A 292 1.79 8.75 -36.59
CA GLY A 292 1.18 8.31 -37.85
C GLY A 292 2.19 7.79 -38.89
N ASN A 293 3.45 8.23 -38.81
CA ASN A 293 4.51 7.84 -39.76
C ASN A 293 5.36 6.64 -39.29
N GLY A 294 5.04 6.00 -38.16
CA GLY A 294 5.70 4.76 -37.71
C GLY A 294 7.18 4.91 -37.31
N SER A 295 7.71 6.14 -37.17
CA SER A 295 9.11 6.39 -36.83
C SER A 295 9.27 6.77 -35.36
N MET A 296 9.52 5.77 -34.50
CA MET A 296 9.85 5.99 -33.09
C MET A 296 11.17 6.76 -32.91
N VAL A 297 12.06 6.72 -33.92
CA VAL A 297 13.35 7.43 -33.93
C VAL A 297 13.17 8.96 -34.04
N GLN A 298 12.21 9.43 -34.85
CA GLN A 298 11.95 10.88 -34.99
C GLN A 298 11.36 11.53 -33.74
N MET A 299 10.68 10.78 -32.87
CA MET A 299 10.14 11.33 -31.61
C MET A 299 11.24 11.69 -30.61
N VAL A 300 12.33 10.92 -30.56
CA VAL A 300 13.45 11.20 -29.67
C VAL A 300 14.19 12.46 -30.13
N ASP A 301 14.43 12.60 -31.43
CA ASP A 301 15.12 13.76 -32.00
C ASP A 301 14.32 15.06 -31.82
N LEU A 302 13.00 15.03 -31.98
CA LEU A 302 12.14 16.20 -31.75
C LEU A 302 12.05 16.58 -30.26
N ALA A 303 12.11 15.61 -29.36
CA ALA A 303 12.13 15.87 -27.92
C ALA A 303 13.44 16.50 -27.45
N VAL A 304 14.56 16.19 -28.14
CA VAL A 304 15.87 16.79 -27.88
C VAL A 304 15.95 18.20 -28.46
N GLN A 305 15.52 18.41 -29.72
CA GLN A 305 15.61 19.72 -30.39
C GLN A 305 14.72 20.81 -29.78
N GLY A 306 13.62 20.46 -29.11
CA GLY A 306 12.76 21.44 -28.43
C GLY A 306 13.39 22.13 -27.21
N ASN A 307 14.52 21.61 -26.70
CA ASN A 307 15.19 22.15 -25.51
C ASN A 307 16.23 23.23 -25.84
N ASP A 308 16.70 23.29 -27.10
CA ASP A 308 17.75 24.23 -27.52
C ASP A 308 17.21 25.61 -27.95
N GLY A 309 15.88 25.77 -28.08
CA GLY A 309 15.24 27.00 -28.56
C GLY A 309 14.81 28.01 -27.50
N LYS A 310 15.13 27.78 -26.21
CA LYS A 310 14.85 28.71 -25.10
C LYS A 310 16.11 28.94 -24.27
N GLN A 311 17.06 29.68 -24.85
CA GLN A 311 18.03 30.47 -24.10
C GLN A 311 17.67 31.95 -24.26
#